data_AF-A0A941RNV5-F1
#
_entry.id   AF-A0A941RNV5-F1
#
_cell.length_a   1.000
_cell.length_b   1.000
_cell.length_c   1.000
_cell.angle_alpha   90.00
_cell.angle_beta   90.00
_cell.angle_gamma   90.00
#
_symmetry.space_group_name_H-M   'P 1'
#
loop_
_entity.id
_entity.type
_entity.pdbx_description
1 polymer ?
#
loop_
_entity_poly.entity_id
_entity_poly.type
_entity_poly.pdbx_seq_one_letter_code
_entity_poly.pdbx_strand_id
1 'polypeptide(L)'
;MNEGQLRRSVEQLLESQPNNQRLRDNLEGLCGDPQFPGLTWFWGPKLYARNRAIFLPFILNHFSEWTTAESRWIRVQWSAHIVELEGWLKIARESRDGSLIRRLNRWKYAAAKGWGLDTVRWNAALIEAYQSAPTPAVRTIVLDEFDDWFQLDEPTALALYGRDQSSAPFILKHLPMFCWNKEKRTMWDKLGTLAQSRNDKKFFFSLYRKLMPVERWQMEVMALAESLAAPDQLNSALEERHIEGYGIERAATVLKLLERRGRDVIPYVRAKLEETIGGWGKDKDAARFIEFAENRGWWDLWSASARTVSNQKLFNECVGKVMQDATINDSVRRQRLTALAGVSREWNWPGLGLARIHTLDDNLAALVYARYPDLIRGPLRANVTPTWWRGFSALVRAAKDAKDADLVDTLASRYATRLSWSWGKKNKEAEAAEKTTSELAAYYQDIRDRDPEEFSRRASNVLTRIPAFATFDQGRLLRDNDLARLLFVRSLDQFLTVPQSVQDLVEGSNIHVMMLAYRVLALSDPRASALAAANIDILLGTLLRPLHRKTRMAAFEALANAAKHDEATARRVLSRARDALKLPDKKYPKAELIGLIAAVVAAQPALATAAEHPVVYRHAKAAA
;
A
#
# COMPACT_ATOMS: atom_id res chain seq x y z
N MET A 1 39.08 7.91 -7.97
CA MET A 1 40.27 7.75 -8.84
C MET A 1 40.04 8.55 -10.11
N ASN A 2 41.07 8.85 -10.91
CA ASN A 2 40.82 9.31 -12.29
C ASN A 2 40.55 8.10 -13.20
N GLU A 3 39.93 8.33 -14.37
CA GLU A 3 39.46 7.24 -15.25
C GLU A 3 40.59 6.28 -15.64
N GLY A 4 41.78 6.83 -15.95
CA GLY A 4 42.95 6.04 -16.33
C GLY A 4 43.50 5.16 -15.19
N GLN A 5 43.47 5.64 -13.95
CA GLN A 5 43.83 4.84 -12.77
C GLN A 5 42.81 3.73 -12.53
N LEU A 6 41.52 4.05 -12.61
CA LEU A 6 40.45 3.09 -12.38
C LEU A 6 40.46 1.99 -13.44
N ARG A 7 40.68 2.34 -14.71
CA ARG A 7 40.84 1.37 -15.80
C ARG A 7 42.00 0.41 -15.55
N ARG A 8 43.17 0.91 -15.15
CA ARG A 8 44.33 0.07 -14.82
C ARG A 8 44.04 -0.87 -13.65
N SER A 9 43.35 -0.39 -12.61
CA SER A 9 42.94 -1.24 -11.49
C SER A 9 42.00 -2.35 -11.93
N VAL A 10 41.05 -2.07 -12.83
CA VAL A 10 40.18 -3.09 -13.41
C VAL A 10 40.95 -4.08 -14.29
N GLU A 11 41.88 -3.61 -15.14
CA GLU A 11 42.75 -4.47 -15.96
C GLU A 11 43.58 -5.41 -15.08
N GLN A 12 44.23 -4.87 -14.05
CA GLN A 12 45.02 -5.64 -13.10
C GLN A 12 44.17 -6.71 -12.39
N LEU A 13 42.95 -6.39 -11.96
CA LEU A 13 42.06 -7.37 -11.35
C LEU A 13 41.64 -8.47 -12.33
N LEU A 14 41.31 -8.12 -13.58
CA LEU A 14 40.94 -9.08 -14.61
C LEU A 14 42.07 -10.07 -14.91
N GLU A 15 43.32 -9.60 -14.94
CA GLU A 15 44.50 -10.42 -15.23
C GLU A 15 44.98 -11.25 -14.03
N SER A 16 45.03 -10.63 -12.85
CA SER A 16 45.66 -11.25 -11.66
C SER A 16 44.76 -12.20 -10.88
N GLN A 17 43.44 -12.12 -11.04
CA GLN A 17 42.50 -12.88 -10.21
C GLN A 17 41.84 -14.02 -11.00
N PRO A 18 42.33 -15.28 -10.92
CA PRO A 18 41.75 -16.40 -11.67
C PRO A 18 40.37 -16.83 -11.12
N ASN A 19 40.12 -16.68 -9.81
CA ASN A 19 38.86 -17.07 -9.19
C ASN A 19 37.76 -16.02 -9.43
N ASN A 20 36.69 -16.43 -10.13
CA ASN A 20 35.59 -15.55 -10.56
C ASN A 20 34.79 -14.93 -9.40
N GLN A 21 34.59 -15.65 -8.29
CA GLN A 21 33.84 -15.11 -7.15
C GLN A 21 34.64 -14.00 -6.45
N ARG A 22 35.94 -14.26 -6.20
CA ARG A 22 36.84 -13.25 -5.64
C ARG A 22 37.03 -12.05 -6.56
N LEU A 23 37.08 -12.27 -7.88
CA LEU A 23 37.13 -11.18 -8.86
C LEU A 23 35.87 -10.30 -8.76
N ARG A 24 34.68 -10.90 -8.67
CA ARG A 24 33.44 -10.16 -8.48
C ARG A 24 33.46 -9.35 -7.19
N ASP A 25 33.85 -9.95 -6.06
CA ASP A 25 33.87 -9.29 -4.76
C ASP A 25 34.85 -8.10 -4.75
N ASN A 26 36.02 -8.26 -5.39
CA ASN A 26 37.00 -7.18 -5.55
C ASN A 26 36.48 -6.04 -6.44
N LEU A 27 35.75 -6.36 -7.51
CA LEU A 27 35.11 -5.35 -8.38
C LEU A 27 33.97 -4.61 -7.66
N GLU A 28 33.21 -5.29 -6.79
CA GLU A 28 32.19 -4.63 -5.95
C GLU A 28 32.81 -3.54 -5.06
N GLY A 29 34.05 -3.74 -4.60
CA GLY A 29 34.81 -2.72 -3.88
C GLY A 29 35.13 -1.48 -4.71
N LEU A 30 35.22 -1.59 -6.04
CA LEU A 30 35.45 -0.46 -6.96
C LEU A 30 34.15 0.27 -7.35
N CYS A 31 32.98 -0.34 -7.14
CA CYS A 31 31.69 0.28 -7.45
C CYS A 31 31.38 1.52 -6.62
N GLY A 32 32.10 1.75 -5.51
CA GLY A 32 32.02 2.99 -4.74
C GLY A 32 32.60 4.21 -5.48
N ASP A 33 33.38 4.01 -6.55
CA ASP A 33 33.90 5.10 -7.38
C ASP A 33 32.84 5.56 -8.41
N PRO A 34 32.43 6.84 -8.43
CA PRO A 34 31.43 7.35 -9.36
C PRO A 34 31.74 7.15 -10.84
N GLN A 35 33.02 6.99 -11.21
CA GLN A 35 33.43 6.75 -12.61
C GLN A 35 33.32 5.29 -13.04
N PHE A 36 33.22 4.35 -12.09
CA PHE A 36 33.22 2.91 -12.38
C PHE A 36 32.07 2.47 -13.31
N PRO A 37 30.80 2.90 -13.08
CA PRO A 37 29.71 2.57 -14.00
C PRO A 37 29.94 3.10 -15.42
N GLY A 38 30.62 4.24 -15.57
CA GLY A 38 30.94 4.84 -16.88
C GLY A 38 31.88 4.00 -17.76
N LEU A 39 32.58 3.02 -17.17
CA LEU A 39 33.48 2.11 -17.87
C LEU A 39 32.79 0.80 -18.31
N THR A 40 31.45 0.73 -18.29
CA THR A 40 30.70 -0.48 -18.63
C THR A 40 31.07 -1.06 -20.00
N TRP A 41 31.33 -0.22 -21.01
CA TRP A 41 31.77 -0.64 -22.35
C TRP A 41 33.09 -1.41 -22.32
N PHE A 42 33.93 -1.15 -21.33
CA PHE A 42 35.28 -1.70 -21.20
C PHE A 42 35.29 -3.02 -20.42
N TRP A 43 34.70 -3.02 -19.22
CA TRP A 43 34.74 -4.19 -18.33
C TRP A 43 33.59 -5.17 -18.58
N GLY A 44 32.43 -4.67 -19.03
CA GLY A 44 31.21 -5.46 -19.23
C GLY A 44 31.41 -6.64 -20.19
N PRO A 45 31.85 -6.42 -21.44
CA PRO A 45 32.08 -7.49 -22.41
C PRO A 45 33.07 -8.55 -21.91
N LYS A 46 34.15 -8.13 -21.25
CA LYS A 46 35.20 -9.03 -20.74
C LYS A 46 34.69 -9.94 -19.63
N LEU A 47 33.96 -9.37 -18.66
CA LEU A 47 33.38 -10.15 -17.56
C LEU A 47 32.30 -11.10 -18.06
N TYR A 48 31.49 -10.63 -19.00
CA TYR A 48 30.43 -11.43 -19.60
C TYR A 48 30.98 -12.65 -20.34
N ALA A 49 31.99 -12.45 -21.19
CA ALA A 49 32.67 -13.53 -21.91
C ALA A 49 33.37 -14.53 -20.99
N ARG A 50 33.88 -14.05 -19.83
CA ARG A 50 34.60 -14.88 -18.87
C ARG A 50 33.70 -15.86 -18.12
N ASN A 51 32.61 -15.38 -17.52
CA ASN A 51 31.64 -16.24 -16.84
C ASN A 51 30.29 -15.54 -16.68
N ARG A 52 29.41 -15.73 -17.66
CA ARG A 52 28.06 -15.15 -17.69
C ARG A 52 27.26 -15.39 -16.40
N ALA A 53 27.26 -16.61 -15.86
CA ALA A 53 26.42 -16.97 -14.72
C ALA A 53 26.80 -16.17 -13.45
N ILE A 54 28.09 -15.91 -13.25
CA ILE A 54 28.58 -15.17 -12.08
C ILE A 54 28.46 -13.66 -12.28
N PHE A 55 28.79 -13.16 -13.47
CA PHE A 55 28.95 -11.72 -13.70
C PHE A 55 27.71 -11.01 -14.25
N LEU A 56 26.74 -11.71 -14.85
CA LEU A 56 25.53 -11.05 -15.37
C LEU A 56 24.76 -10.25 -14.29
N PRO A 57 24.53 -10.76 -13.07
CA PRO A 57 23.89 -9.96 -12.01
C PRO A 57 24.70 -8.71 -11.64
N PHE A 58 26.02 -8.85 -11.58
CA PHE A 58 26.93 -7.72 -11.32
C PHE A 58 26.85 -6.66 -12.42
N ILE A 59 26.93 -7.09 -13.68
CA ILE A 59 26.80 -6.22 -14.85
C ILE A 59 25.48 -5.47 -14.78
N LEU A 60 24.34 -6.16 -14.62
CA LEU A 60 23.03 -5.50 -14.62
C LEU A 60 22.84 -4.52 -13.45
N ASN A 61 23.46 -4.77 -12.30
CA ASN A 61 23.38 -3.85 -11.16
C ASN A 61 24.18 -2.55 -11.39
N HIS A 62 25.31 -2.64 -12.10
CA HIS A 62 26.27 -1.54 -12.25
C HIS A 62 26.39 -0.99 -13.68
N PHE A 63 25.57 -1.50 -14.62
CA PHE A 63 25.56 -1.07 -16.01
C PHE A 63 25.11 0.39 -16.11
N SER A 64 25.95 1.22 -16.74
CA SER A 64 25.66 2.60 -17.08
C SER A 64 26.18 2.95 -18.46
N GLU A 65 25.38 3.69 -19.22
CA GLU A 65 25.79 4.37 -20.46
C GLU A 65 26.33 5.79 -20.18
N TRP A 66 26.41 6.19 -18.91
CA TRP A 66 26.81 7.52 -18.46
C TRP A 66 28.05 7.46 -17.59
N THR A 67 28.90 8.48 -17.71
CA THR A 67 30.03 8.76 -16.84
C THR A 67 29.87 10.12 -16.17
N THR A 68 30.50 10.30 -15.01
CA THR A 68 30.52 11.57 -14.25
C THR A 68 31.86 12.29 -14.38
N ALA A 69 32.43 12.31 -15.60
CA ALA A 69 33.64 13.05 -15.87
C ALA A 69 33.42 14.56 -15.60
N GLU A 70 34.39 15.22 -14.95
CA GLU A 70 34.39 16.67 -14.69
C GLU A 70 33.15 17.20 -13.92
N SER A 71 32.57 16.38 -13.04
CA SER A 71 31.35 16.71 -12.27
C SER A 71 30.11 16.98 -13.14
N ARG A 72 30.10 16.50 -14.39
CA ARG A 72 28.93 16.53 -15.28
C ARG A 72 28.57 15.12 -15.74
N TRP A 73 27.27 14.87 -15.89
CA TRP A 73 26.80 13.63 -16.49
C TRP A 73 26.99 13.70 -18.00
N ILE A 74 27.89 12.88 -18.52
CA ILE A 74 28.18 12.76 -19.96
C ILE A 74 27.84 11.34 -20.38
N ARG A 75 27.05 11.20 -21.45
CA ARG A 75 26.74 9.90 -22.03
C ARG A 75 27.94 9.41 -22.84
N VAL A 76 28.41 8.21 -22.55
CA VAL A 76 29.43 7.52 -23.34
C VAL A 76 28.83 7.16 -24.69
N GLN A 77 29.47 7.59 -25.77
CA GLN A 77 28.91 7.42 -27.11
C GLN A 77 29.12 5.99 -27.61
N TRP A 78 28.04 5.32 -28.06
CA TRP A 78 28.13 3.98 -28.65
C TRP A 78 29.14 3.93 -29.80
N SER A 79 29.16 4.97 -30.64
CA SER A 79 30.06 5.07 -31.80
C SER A 79 31.54 5.10 -31.44
N ALA A 80 31.91 5.50 -30.22
CA ALA A 80 33.29 5.50 -29.76
C ALA A 80 33.82 4.08 -29.43
N HIS A 81 32.91 3.11 -29.23
CA HIS A 81 33.21 1.75 -28.77
C HIS A 81 32.44 0.70 -29.57
N ILE A 82 32.23 0.96 -30.87
CA ILE A 82 31.35 0.16 -31.73
C ILE A 82 31.79 -1.31 -31.83
N VAL A 83 33.11 -1.57 -31.87
CA VAL A 83 33.64 -2.93 -32.03
C VAL A 83 33.32 -3.78 -30.82
N GLU A 84 33.59 -3.26 -29.62
CA GLU A 84 33.34 -3.94 -28.35
C GLU A 84 31.84 -4.13 -28.10
N LEU A 85 31.04 -3.08 -28.33
CA LEU A 85 29.62 -3.09 -28.00
C LEU A 85 28.77 -3.88 -29.00
N GLU A 86 29.05 -3.83 -30.30
CA GLU A 86 28.37 -4.69 -31.29
C GLU A 86 28.75 -6.16 -31.11
N GLY A 87 30.04 -6.43 -30.82
CA GLY A 87 30.50 -7.78 -30.48
C GLY A 87 29.77 -8.32 -29.25
N TRP A 88 29.63 -7.49 -28.21
CA TRP A 88 28.93 -7.88 -26.99
C TRP A 88 27.43 -8.09 -27.22
N LEU A 89 26.77 -7.22 -27.97
CA LEU A 89 25.36 -7.36 -28.35
C LEU A 89 25.13 -8.66 -29.15
N LYS A 90 26.02 -9.01 -30.07
CA LYS A 90 25.95 -10.26 -30.83
C LYS A 90 26.02 -11.48 -29.92
N ILE A 91 27.01 -11.54 -29.01
CA ILE A 91 27.16 -12.65 -28.06
C ILE A 91 25.93 -12.74 -27.13
N ALA A 92 25.41 -11.60 -26.66
CA ALA A 92 24.22 -11.55 -25.82
C ALA A 92 22.97 -12.12 -26.54
N ARG A 93 22.82 -11.85 -27.85
CA ARG A 93 21.77 -12.43 -28.70
C ARG A 93 21.91 -13.94 -28.89
N GLU A 94 23.12 -14.41 -29.21
CA GLU A 94 23.42 -15.85 -29.32
C GLU A 94 23.10 -16.57 -28.00
N SER A 95 23.35 -15.89 -26.88
CA SER A 95 23.12 -16.37 -25.52
C SER A 95 21.67 -16.23 -25.02
N ARG A 96 20.80 -15.51 -25.75
CA ARG A 96 19.40 -15.17 -25.41
C ARG A 96 19.23 -14.39 -24.10
N ASP A 97 20.14 -13.47 -23.82
CA ASP A 97 20.12 -12.67 -22.58
C ASP A 97 19.26 -11.39 -22.74
N GLY A 98 17.94 -11.54 -22.75
CA GLY A 98 16.99 -10.45 -23.04
C GLY A 98 17.21 -9.16 -22.23
N SER A 99 17.49 -9.26 -20.93
CA SER A 99 17.74 -8.07 -20.09
C SER A 99 18.97 -7.27 -20.49
N LEU A 100 20.04 -7.95 -20.92
CA LEU A 100 21.26 -7.29 -21.38
C LEU A 100 21.10 -6.74 -22.79
N ILE A 101 20.43 -7.49 -23.68
CA ILE A 101 20.12 -7.05 -25.04
C ILE A 101 19.34 -5.74 -25.02
N ARG A 102 18.29 -5.62 -24.19
CA ARG A 102 17.51 -4.37 -24.07
C ARG A 102 18.37 -3.18 -23.63
N ARG A 103 19.23 -3.37 -22.62
CA ARG A 103 20.15 -2.30 -22.15
C ARG A 103 21.15 -1.88 -23.24
N LEU A 104 21.69 -2.83 -23.99
CA LEU A 104 22.62 -2.55 -25.09
C LEU A 104 21.91 -1.87 -26.26
N ASN A 105 20.72 -2.33 -26.66
CA ASN A 105 19.92 -1.66 -27.68
C ASN A 105 19.58 -0.23 -27.24
N ARG A 106 19.18 -0.02 -25.98
CA ARG A 106 18.90 1.32 -25.43
C ARG A 106 20.10 2.26 -25.57
N TRP A 107 21.30 1.75 -25.30
CA TRP A 107 22.53 2.51 -25.48
C TRP A 107 22.84 2.77 -26.96
N LYS A 108 22.70 1.75 -27.82
CA LYS A 108 22.97 1.83 -29.27
C LYS A 108 22.13 2.89 -29.98
N TYR A 109 20.86 2.99 -29.60
CA TYR A 109 19.88 3.90 -30.18
C TYR A 109 19.56 5.08 -29.25
N ALA A 110 20.46 5.37 -28.31
CA ALA A 110 20.33 6.52 -27.44
C ALA A 110 20.29 7.82 -28.25
N ALA A 111 19.47 8.78 -27.82
CA ALA A 111 19.41 10.10 -28.45
C ALA A 111 20.77 10.82 -28.34
N ALA A 112 21.13 11.58 -29.39
CA ALA A 112 22.40 12.31 -29.44
C ALA A 112 22.56 13.36 -28.33
N LYS A 113 21.44 13.90 -27.81
CA LYS A 113 21.42 14.85 -26.69
C LYS A 113 20.32 14.48 -25.70
N GLY A 114 20.60 14.69 -24.41
CA GLY A 114 19.63 14.50 -23.33
C GLY A 114 19.36 13.04 -22.96
N TRP A 115 18.29 12.86 -22.19
CA TRP A 115 17.82 11.56 -21.73
C TRP A 115 16.78 11.02 -22.71
N GLY A 116 16.97 9.80 -23.22
CA GLY A 116 16.01 9.16 -24.14
C GLY A 116 16.64 8.42 -25.31
N LEU A 117 15.76 7.93 -26.18
CA LEU A 117 16.06 7.17 -27.39
C LEU A 117 15.85 8.04 -28.64
N ASP A 118 16.65 7.79 -29.68
CA ASP A 118 16.33 8.20 -31.04
C ASP A 118 15.22 7.26 -31.57
N THR A 119 13.97 7.66 -31.39
CA THR A 119 12.79 6.83 -31.71
C THR A 119 12.70 6.50 -33.20
N VAL A 120 13.19 7.38 -34.08
CA VAL A 120 13.21 7.13 -35.53
C VAL A 120 14.17 6.00 -35.85
N ARG A 121 15.41 6.06 -35.34
CA ARG A 121 16.39 4.98 -35.53
C ARG A 121 15.98 3.69 -34.85
N TRP A 122 15.37 3.78 -33.66
CA TRP A 122 14.83 2.63 -32.93
C TRP A 122 13.73 1.91 -33.73
N ASN A 123 12.72 2.65 -34.19
CA ASN A 123 11.59 2.09 -34.95
C ASN A 123 12.05 1.47 -36.27
N ALA A 124 12.97 2.14 -36.99
CA ALA A 124 13.54 1.59 -38.22
C ALA A 124 14.25 0.25 -38.00
N ALA A 125 15.09 0.17 -36.97
CA ALA A 125 15.81 -1.06 -36.63
C ALA A 125 14.87 -2.19 -36.16
N LEU A 126 13.82 -1.84 -35.41
CA LEU A 126 12.79 -2.79 -35.01
C LEU A 126 12.09 -3.39 -36.24
N ILE A 127 11.65 -2.56 -37.19
CA ILE A 127 10.99 -3.03 -38.42
C ILE A 127 11.92 -3.95 -39.20
N GLU A 128 13.17 -3.54 -39.41
CA GLU A 128 14.15 -4.32 -40.17
C GLU A 128 14.36 -5.71 -39.56
N ALA A 129 14.59 -5.76 -38.24
CA ALA A 129 14.76 -7.02 -37.51
C ALA A 129 13.49 -7.89 -37.56
N TYR A 130 12.33 -7.27 -37.41
CA TYR A 130 11.04 -7.96 -37.37
C TYR A 130 10.62 -8.51 -38.74
N GLN A 131 10.89 -7.78 -39.82
CA GLN A 131 10.60 -8.21 -41.19
C GLN A 131 11.54 -9.34 -41.62
N SER A 132 12.81 -9.26 -41.22
CA SER A 132 13.82 -10.28 -41.50
C SER A 132 13.59 -11.58 -40.72
N ALA A 133 12.81 -11.55 -39.63
CA ALA A 133 12.49 -12.73 -38.83
C ALA A 133 11.51 -13.68 -39.56
N PRO A 134 11.93 -14.93 -39.88
CA PRO A 134 11.18 -15.80 -40.77
C PRO A 134 9.92 -16.39 -40.12
N THR A 135 9.93 -16.63 -38.80
CA THR A 135 8.84 -17.32 -38.08
C THR A 135 8.20 -16.43 -37.00
N PRO A 136 6.94 -16.71 -36.60
CA PRO A 136 6.27 -16.00 -35.51
C PRO A 136 7.05 -16.04 -34.17
N ALA A 137 7.71 -17.17 -33.89
CA ALA A 137 8.51 -17.32 -32.68
C ALA A 137 9.74 -16.38 -32.67
N VAL A 138 10.47 -16.29 -33.79
CA VAL A 138 11.60 -15.37 -33.91
C VAL A 138 11.14 -13.92 -33.86
N ARG A 139 9.99 -13.61 -34.47
CA ARG A 139 9.35 -12.28 -34.35
C ARG A 139 9.04 -11.89 -32.91
N THR A 140 8.53 -12.83 -32.11
CA THR A 140 8.28 -12.60 -30.68
C THR A 140 9.56 -12.28 -29.92
N ILE A 141 10.67 -12.98 -30.22
CA ILE A 141 11.99 -12.69 -29.64
C ILE A 141 12.43 -11.28 -30.01
N VAL A 142 12.29 -10.88 -31.29
CA VAL A 142 12.62 -9.51 -31.73
C VAL A 142 11.80 -8.47 -30.95
N LEU A 143 10.50 -8.67 -30.76
CA LEU A 143 9.69 -7.74 -29.97
C LEU A 143 10.20 -7.64 -28.51
N ASP A 144 10.59 -8.75 -27.88
CA ASP A 144 11.15 -8.75 -26.53
C ASP A 144 12.51 -8.03 -26.44
N GLU A 145 13.36 -8.14 -27.46
CA GLU A 145 14.66 -7.43 -27.54
C GLU A 145 14.50 -5.90 -27.61
N PHE A 146 13.37 -5.43 -28.13
CA PHE A 146 13.03 -4.01 -28.28
C PHE A 146 11.98 -3.53 -27.27
N ASP A 147 11.65 -4.33 -26.26
CA ASP A 147 10.66 -3.97 -25.24
C ASP A 147 11.24 -3.04 -24.16
N ASP A 148 11.43 -1.76 -24.50
CA ASP A 148 11.87 -0.68 -23.60
C ASP A 148 10.87 0.49 -23.59
N TRP A 149 11.17 1.56 -22.85
CA TRP A 149 10.33 2.75 -22.77
C TRP A 149 10.50 3.64 -24.02
N PHE A 150 9.71 3.37 -25.06
CA PHE A 150 9.62 4.17 -26.29
C PHE A 150 8.17 4.24 -26.82
N GLN A 151 7.94 5.06 -27.85
CA GLN A 151 6.65 5.21 -28.52
C GLN A 151 6.75 4.84 -30.00
N LEU A 152 5.75 4.11 -30.48
CA LEU A 152 5.55 3.78 -31.89
C LEU A 152 4.84 4.92 -32.63
N ASP A 153 5.12 5.01 -33.92
CA ASP A 153 4.30 5.74 -34.89
C ASP A 153 3.36 4.79 -35.66
N GLU A 154 2.35 5.34 -36.33
CA GLU A 154 1.38 4.55 -37.09
C GLU A 154 2.03 3.72 -38.22
N PRO A 155 2.97 4.25 -39.03
CA PRO A 155 3.65 3.47 -40.06
C PRO A 155 4.37 2.22 -39.51
N THR A 156 5.06 2.36 -38.39
CA THR A 156 5.75 1.25 -37.72
C THR A 156 4.75 0.21 -37.23
N ALA A 157 3.69 0.64 -36.55
CA ALA A 157 2.65 -0.27 -36.07
C ALA A 157 1.92 -0.99 -37.22
N LEU A 158 1.67 -0.30 -38.34
CA LEU A 158 1.13 -0.89 -39.56
C LEU A 158 2.05 -1.97 -40.14
N ALA A 159 3.36 -1.72 -40.19
CA ALA A 159 4.32 -2.69 -40.70
C ALA A 159 4.37 -3.96 -39.84
N LEU A 160 4.37 -3.81 -38.51
CA LEU A 160 4.36 -4.92 -37.56
C LEU A 160 3.07 -5.74 -37.66
N TYR A 161 1.91 -5.09 -37.56
CA TYR A 161 0.60 -5.74 -37.59
C TYR A 161 0.28 -6.34 -38.96
N GLY A 162 0.65 -5.63 -40.04
CA GLY A 162 0.51 -6.10 -41.41
C GLY A 162 1.23 -7.42 -41.64
N ARG A 163 2.44 -7.57 -41.09
CA ARG A 163 3.22 -8.81 -41.17
C ARG A 163 2.68 -9.93 -40.30
N ASP A 164 2.25 -9.64 -39.07
CA ASP A 164 1.76 -10.65 -38.11
C ASP A 164 0.85 -10.02 -37.05
N GLN A 165 -0.39 -10.51 -36.94
CA GLN A 165 -1.40 -10.00 -36.01
C GLN A 165 -1.03 -10.18 -34.54
N SER A 166 -0.15 -11.14 -34.23
CA SER A 166 0.32 -11.39 -32.86
C SER A 166 1.12 -10.23 -32.25
N SER A 167 1.54 -9.25 -33.06
CA SER A 167 2.17 -8.01 -32.59
C SER A 167 1.22 -7.03 -31.89
N ALA A 168 -0.10 -7.23 -31.96
CA ALA A 168 -1.10 -6.32 -31.38
C ALA A 168 -0.84 -5.94 -29.90
N PRO A 169 -0.52 -6.88 -28.97
CA PRO A 169 -0.23 -6.51 -27.57
C PRO A 169 1.00 -5.61 -27.43
N PHE A 170 2.05 -5.85 -28.22
CA PHE A 170 3.24 -5.00 -28.26
C PHE A 170 2.88 -3.60 -28.75
N ILE A 171 2.11 -3.49 -29.83
CA ILE A 171 1.65 -2.20 -30.35
C ILE A 171 0.86 -1.42 -29.29
N LEU A 172 -0.08 -2.07 -28.60
CA LEU A 172 -0.88 -1.44 -27.54
C LEU A 172 -0.04 -0.94 -26.36
N LYS A 173 1.08 -1.63 -26.05
CA LYS A 173 2.02 -1.26 -24.98
C LYS A 173 2.82 -0.01 -25.34
N HIS A 174 3.19 0.16 -26.61
CA HIS A 174 4.05 1.24 -27.09
C HIS A 174 3.30 2.34 -27.85
N LEU A 175 1.99 2.47 -27.64
CA LEU A 175 1.25 3.62 -28.16
C LEU A 175 1.81 4.93 -27.60
N PRO A 176 1.67 6.05 -28.32
CA PRO A 176 2.01 7.37 -27.80
C PRO A 176 1.35 7.62 -26.44
N MET A 177 2.17 7.82 -25.41
CA MET A 177 1.70 8.17 -24.07
C MET A 177 1.59 9.68 -23.96
N PHE A 178 0.36 10.17 -23.89
CA PHE A 178 0.04 11.61 -23.82
C PHE A 178 0.14 12.20 -22.41
N CYS A 179 0.77 11.49 -21.46
CA CYS A 179 1.00 12.06 -20.15
C CYS A 179 2.05 13.17 -20.26
N TRP A 180 1.70 14.37 -19.77
CA TRP A 180 2.57 15.54 -19.59
C TRP A 180 2.87 16.43 -20.81
N ASN A 181 2.59 15.99 -22.05
CA ASN A 181 2.79 16.81 -23.25
C ASN A 181 1.47 17.34 -23.85
N LYS A 182 1.56 18.53 -24.48
CA LYS A 182 0.44 19.22 -25.16
C LYS A 182 -0.02 18.56 -26.46
N GLU A 183 0.60 17.45 -26.88
CA GLU A 183 0.22 16.77 -28.11
C GLU A 183 -1.14 16.10 -27.95
N LYS A 184 -2.04 16.42 -28.88
CA LYS A 184 -3.40 15.88 -28.89
C LYS A 184 -3.37 14.41 -29.30
N ARG A 185 -4.25 13.62 -28.70
CA ARG A 185 -4.50 12.24 -29.14
C ARG A 185 -4.85 12.25 -30.62
N THR A 186 -4.30 11.31 -31.38
CA THR A 186 -4.57 11.18 -32.82
C THR A 186 -4.92 9.73 -33.11
N MET A 187 -6.10 9.51 -33.69
CA MET A 187 -6.52 8.18 -34.10
C MET A 187 -5.64 7.67 -35.24
N TRP A 188 -5.17 6.44 -35.13
CA TRP A 188 -4.46 5.74 -36.20
C TRP A 188 -5.48 5.07 -37.13
N ASP A 189 -6.11 5.88 -38.00
CA ASP A 189 -7.22 5.46 -38.86
C ASP A 189 -6.81 4.34 -39.85
N LYS A 190 -5.57 4.34 -40.37
CA LYS A 190 -5.11 3.29 -41.30
C LYS A 190 -4.95 1.96 -40.58
N LEU A 191 -4.36 1.98 -39.38
CA LEU A 191 -4.23 0.76 -38.57
C LEU A 191 -5.59 0.26 -38.10
N GLY A 192 -6.48 1.17 -37.71
CA GLY A 192 -7.87 0.86 -37.36
C GLY A 192 -8.62 0.18 -38.50
N THR A 193 -8.50 0.71 -39.72
CA THR A 193 -9.11 0.14 -40.94
C THR A 193 -8.56 -1.26 -41.23
N LEU A 194 -7.25 -1.46 -41.08
CA LEU A 194 -6.61 -2.77 -41.26
C LEU A 194 -7.07 -3.79 -40.20
N ALA A 195 -7.26 -3.37 -38.95
CA ALA A 195 -7.81 -4.22 -37.90
C ALA A 195 -9.26 -4.65 -38.23
N GLN A 196 -10.07 -3.71 -38.71
CA GLN A 196 -11.46 -3.98 -39.11
C GLN A 196 -11.54 -4.90 -40.34
N SER A 197 -10.72 -4.70 -41.37
CA SER A 197 -10.72 -5.56 -42.56
C SER A 197 -10.30 -7.00 -42.26
N ARG A 198 -9.55 -7.20 -41.17
CA ARG A 198 -9.18 -8.52 -40.63
C ARG A 198 -10.16 -9.06 -39.58
N ASN A 199 -11.28 -8.36 -39.35
CA ASN A 199 -12.28 -8.68 -38.33
C ASN A 199 -11.73 -8.76 -36.88
N ASP A 200 -10.62 -8.08 -36.59
CA ASP A 200 -10.07 -7.99 -35.23
C ASP A 200 -10.68 -6.79 -34.48
N LYS A 201 -11.93 -6.99 -34.03
CA LYS A 201 -12.67 -5.98 -33.26
C LYS A 201 -11.99 -5.65 -31.93
N LYS A 202 -11.35 -6.65 -31.29
CA LYS A 202 -10.71 -6.48 -29.98
C LYS A 202 -9.53 -5.53 -30.07
N PHE A 203 -8.67 -5.70 -31.07
CA PHE A 203 -7.55 -4.79 -31.30
C PHE A 203 -8.05 -3.40 -31.73
N PHE A 204 -9.02 -3.33 -32.64
CA PHE A 204 -9.61 -2.06 -33.07
C PHE A 204 -10.13 -1.21 -31.90
N PHE A 205 -10.98 -1.78 -31.04
CA PHE A 205 -11.53 -1.02 -29.90
C PHE A 205 -10.47 -0.73 -28.83
N SER A 206 -9.42 -1.55 -28.71
CA SER A 206 -8.29 -1.23 -27.82
C SER A 206 -7.49 -0.04 -28.32
N LEU A 207 -7.26 0.06 -29.63
CA LEU A 207 -6.66 1.25 -30.26
C LEU A 207 -7.56 2.47 -30.10
N TYR A 208 -8.85 2.32 -30.43
CA TYR A 208 -9.86 3.38 -30.31
C TYR A 208 -9.82 4.02 -28.93
N ARG A 209 -9.94 3.21 -27.87
CA ARG A 209 -10.02 3.72 -26.50
C ARG A 209 -8.76 4.48 -26.09
N LYS A 210 -7.58 4.09 -26.60
CA LYS A 210 -6.29 4.69 -26.25
C LYS A 210 -5.88 5.90 -27.12
N LEU A 211 -6.38 6.00 -28.35
CA LEU A 211 -5.94 7.01 -29.33
C LEU A 211 -7.02 8.00 -29.77
N MET A 212 -8.31 7.72 -29.55
CA MET A 212 -9.39 8.56 -30.07
C MET A 212 -9.35 9.99 -29.47
N PRO A 213 -9.30 11.05 -30.31
CA PRO A 213 -9.46 12.43 -29.88
C PRO A 213 -10.82 12.65 -29.17
N VAL A 214 -10.84 13.50 -28.15
CA VAL A 214 -12.05 13.72 -27.31
C VAL A 214 -13.18 14.34 -28.13
N GLU A 215 -12.87 15.29 -29.01
CA GLU A 215 -13.86 15.98 -29.84
C GLU A 215 -14.52 15.01 -30.83
N ARG A 216 -13.72 14.15 -31.49
CA ARG A 216 -14.23 13.11 -32.39
C ARG A 216 -15.03 12.06 -31.64
N TRP A 217 -14.54 11.62 -30.49
CA TRP A 217 -15.27 10.71 -29.61
C TRP A 217 -16.65 11.28 -29.22
N GLN A 218 -16.72 12.55 -28.83
CA GLN A 218 -17.99 13.21 -28.50
C GLN A 218 -18.97 13.14 -29.69
N MET A 219 -18.52 13.48 -30.90
CA MET A 219 -19.38 13.42 -32.09
C MET A 219 -19.91 12.01 -32.36
N GLU A 220 -19.03 11.00 -32.32
CA GLU A 220 -19.41 9.60 -32.58
C GLU A 220 -20.37 9.06 -31.51
N VAL A 221 -20.13 9.38 -30.24
CA VAL A 221 -20.98 8.95 -29.13
C VAL A 221 -22.35 9.63 -29.15
N MET A 222 -22.43 10.90 -29.55
CA MET A 222 -23.71 11.57 -29.75
C MET A 222 -24.47 11.01 -30.96
N ALA A 223 -23.78 10.68 -32.06
CA ALA A 223 -24.40 10.01 -33.21
C ALA A 223 -24.94 8.61 -32.85
N LEU A 224 -24.25 7.86 -31.97
CA LEU A 224 -24.77 6.60 -31.42
C LEU A 224 -26.03 6.81 -30.59
N ALA A 225 -26.06 7.86 -29.77
CA ALA A 225 -27.23 8.19 -28.97
C ALA A 225 -28.47 8.56 -29.82
N GLU A 226 -28.27 9.05 -31.05
CA GLU A 226 -29.36 9.34 -32.00
C GLU A 226 -29.79 8.14 -32.83
N SER A 227 -28.85 7.30 -33.24
CA SER A 227 -29.11 6.18 -34.15
C SER A 227 -29.60 4.91 -33.46
N LEU A 228 -29.15 4.64 -32.23
CA LEU A 228 -29.50 3.42 -31.50
C LEU A 228 -30.69 3.66 -30.57
N ALA A 229 -31.88 3.25 -30.99
CA ALA A 229 -33.09 3.39 -30.18
C ALA A 229 -33.04 2.53 -28.90
N ALA A 230 -32.60 1.27 -29.02
CA ALA A 230 -32.58 0.30 -27.91
C ALA A 230 -31.51 0.66 -26.85
N PRO A 231 -31.90 0.85 -25.57
CA PRO A 231 -30.96 1.22 -24.50
C PRO A 231 -29.80 0.23 -24.32
N ASP A 232 -30.05 -1.07 -24.35
CA ASP A 232 -29.00 -2.08 -24.11
C ASP A 232 -27.92 -2.06 -25.20
N GLN A 233 -28.33 -1.89 -26.46
CA GLN A 233 -27.43 -1.76 -27.59
C GLN A 233 -26.61 -0.47 -27.50
N LEU A 234 -27.23 0.64 -27.08
CA LEU A 234 -26.53 1.90 -26.85
C LEU A 234 -25.48 1.74 -25.74
N ASN A 235 -25.84 1.25 -24.56
CA ASN A 235 -24.89 1.09 -23.45
C ASN A 235 -23.70 0.21 -23.85
N SER A 236 -23.96 -0.90 -24.55
CA SER A 236 -22.91 -1.80 -25.05
C SER A 236 -21.95 -1.08 -26.02
N ALA A 237 -22.50 -0.31 -26.96
CA ALA A 237 -21.70 0.45 -27.92
C ALA A 237 -20.88 1.58 -27.27
N LEU A 238 -21.41 2.21 -26.21
CA LEU A 238 -20.73 3.22 -25.41
C LEU A 238 -19.57 2.62 -24.61
N GLU A 239 -19.76 1.43 -24.03
CA GLU A 239 -18.70 0.73 -23.29
C GLU A 239 -17.50 0.37 -24.18
N GLU A 240 -17.75 -0.16 -25.37
CA GLU A 240 -16.70 -0.47 -26.36
C GLU A 240 -15.86 0.76 -26.74
N ARG A 241 -16.49 1.94 -26.72
CA ARG A 241 -15.91 3.22 -27.14
C ARG A 241 -15.51 4.12 -25.97
N HIS A 242 -15.50 3.62 -24.74
CA HIS A 242 -15.08 4.42 -23.59
C HIS A 242 -13.58 4.74 -23.66
N ILE A 243 -13.24 6.00 -23.93
CA ILE A 243 -11.84 6.41 -24.05
C ILE A 243 -11.07 6.25 -22.72
N GLU A 244 -9.90 5.61 -22.78
CA GLU A 244 -9.04 5.28 -21.63
C GLU A 244 -7.86 6.24 -21.51
N GLY A 245 -7.46 6.61 -20.29
CA GLY A 245 -6.28 7.44 -20.06
C GLY A 245 -6.46 8.46 -18.94
N TYR A 246 -5.33 8.87 -18.35
CA TYR A 246 -5.29 9.86 -17.27
C TYR A 246 -5.49 11.28 -17.80
N GLY A 247 -6.19 12.12 -17.04
CA GLY A 247 -6.39 13.54 -17.37
C GLY A 247 -7.32 13.82 -18.55
N ILE A 248 -8.02 12.81 -19.08
CA ILE A 248 -8.98 12.99 -20.17
C ILE A 248 -10.29 13.57 -19.64
N GLU A 249 -10.74 14.62 -20.31
CA GLU A 249 -12.01 15.27 -20.02
C GLU A 249 -13.16 14.52 -20.70
N ARG A 250 -14.03 13.92 -19.88
CA ARG A 250 -15.15 13.08 -20.34
C ARG A 250 -16.48 13.61 -19.84
N ALA A 251 -16.47 14.40 -18.78
CA ALA A 251 -17.65 14.71 -18.00
C ALA A 251 -18.64 15.54 -18.80
N ALA A 252 -18.15 16.52 -19.57
CA ALA A 252 -18.99 17.33 -20.46
C ALA A 252 -19.75 16.48 -21.50
N THR A 253 -19.10 15.51 -22.13
CA THR A 253 -19.75 14.60 -23.11
C THR A 253 -20.77 13.71 -22.43
N VAL A 254 -20.44 13.15 -21.26
CA VAL A 254 -21.34 12.25 -20.54
C VAL A 254 -22.58 13.01 -20.00
N LEU A 255 -22.44 14.27 -19.59
CA LEU A 255 -23.59 15.12 -19.26
C LEU A 255 -24.52 15.32 -20.46
N LYS A 256 -23.96 15.60 -21.65
CA LYS A 256 -24.77 15.72 -22.88
C LYS A 256 -25.53 14.43 -23.21
N LEU A 257 -24.93 13.26 -22.97
CA LEU A 257 -25.62 11.98 -23.12
C LEU A 257 -26.80 11.86 -22.16
N LEU A 258 -26.60 12.20 -20.88
CA LEU A 258 -27.67 12.17 -19.87
C LEU A 258 -28.79 13.16 -20.20
N GLU A 259 -28.46 14.35 -20.71
CA GLU A 259 -29.43 15.35 -21.18
C GLU A 259 -30.26 14.83 -22.35
N ARG A 260 -29.61 14.15 -23.31
CA ARG A 260 -30.24 13.67 -24.54
C ARG A 260 -31.06 12.39 -24.35
N ARG A 261 -30.57 11.44 -23.55
CA ARG A 261 -31.14 10.08 -23.41
C ARG A 261 -31.69 9.76 -22.04
N GLY A 262 -31.53 10.65 -21.06
CA GLY A 262 -32.13 10.46 -19.75
C GLY A 262 -31.58 9.23 -19.03
N ARG A 263 -32.51 8.40 -18.50
CA ARG A 263 -32.16 7.20 -17.74
C ARG A 263 -31.59 6.06 -18.59
N ASP A 264 -31.80 6.08 -19.92
CA ASP A 264 -31.34 5.01 -20.81
C ASP A 264 -29.84 4.77 -20.73
N VAL A 265 -29.03 5.80 -20.45
CA VAL A 265 -27.56 5.73 -20.41
C VAL A 265 -27.00 5.60 -18.98
N ILE A 266 -27.85 5.59 -17.95
CA ILE A 266 -27.40 5.47 -16.55
C ILE A 266 -26.55 4.21 -16.30
N PRO A 267 -26.82 3.02 -16.87
CA PRO A 267 -25.97 1.85 -16.68
C PRO A 267 -24.51 2.11 -17.09
N TYR A 268 -24.28 2.63 -18.30
CA TYR A 268 -22.95 3.04 -18.77
C TYR A 268 -22.33 4.12 -17.88
N VAL A 269 -23.08 5.16 -17.52
CA VAL A 269 -22.56 6.27 -16.69
C VAL A 269 -22.12 5.77 -15.32
N ARG A 270 -22.91 4.91 -14.68
CA ARG A 270 -22.57 4.35 -13.37
C ARG A 270 -21.34 3.48 -13.43
N ALA A 271 -21.21 2.64 -14.47
CA ALA A 271 -20.02 1.80 -14.67
C ALA A 271 -18.74 2.64 -14.89
N LYS A 272 -18.87 3.86 -15.43
CA LYS A 272 -17.75 4.73 -15.81
C LYS A 272 -17.61 6.00 -14.97
N LEU A 273 -18.29 6.06 -13.83
CA LEU A 273 -18.38 7.29 -13.03
C LEU A 273 -17.03 7.71 -12.47
N GLU A 274 -16.22 6.77 -11.98
CA GLU A 274 -14.88 7.04 -11.44
C GLU A 274 -13.94 7.62 -12.51
N GLU A 275 -13.92 7.01 -13.69
CA GLU A 275 -13.10 7.46 -14.82
C GLU A 275 -13.56 8.85 -15.33
N THR A 276 -14.85 9.15 -15.17
CA THR A 276 -15.48 10.38 -15.64
C THR A 276 -15.28 11.55 -14.67
N ILE A 277 -15.56 11.39 -13.37
CA ILE A 277 -15.56 12.47 -12.36
C ILE A 277 -14.70 12.22 -11.11
N GLY A 278 -14.11 11.04 -10.94
CA GLY A 278 -13.34 10.66 -9.73
C GLY A 278 -11.86 11.04 -9.73
N GLY A 279 -11.38 11.71 -10.79
CA GLY A 279 -9.99 12.11 -10.98
C GLY A 279 -9.63 13.45 -10.31
N TRP A 280 -8.33 13.66 -10.04
CA TRP A 280 -7.83 14.94 -9.55
C TRP A 280 -8.16 16.09 -10.51
N GLY A 281 -8.63 17.22 -9.97
CA GLY A 281 -8.96 18.42 -10.74
C GLY A 281 -10.35 18.41 -11.39
N LYS A 282 -11.18 17.37 -11.16
CA LYS A 282 -12.52 17.23 -11.75
C LYS A 282 -13.66 17.75 -10.87
N ASP A 283 -13.34 18.55 -9.85
CA ASP A 283 -14.31 18.99 -8.84
C ASP A 283 -15.48 19.78 -9.44
N LYS A 284 -15.22 20.65 -10.42
CA LYS A 284 -16.26 21.42 -11.10
C LYS A 284 -17.22 20.51 -11.87
N ASP A 285 -16.69 19.52 -12.56
CA ASP A 285 -17.50 18.59 -13.34
C ASP A 285 -18.30 17.65 -12.44
N ALA A 286 -17.69 17.16 -11.36
CA ALA A 286 -18.39 16.39 -10.34
C ALA A 286 -19.56 17.18 -9.72
N ALA A 287 -19.34 18.47 -9.38
CA ALA A 287 -20.40 19.34 -8.88
C ALA A 287 -21.56 19.47 -9.87
N ARG A 288 -21.27 19.66 -11.17
CA ARG A 288 -22.29 19.71 -12.23
C ARG A 288 -23.08 18.40 -12.35
N PHE A 289 -22.42 17.25 -12.22
CA PHE A 289 -23.09 15.93 -12.21
C PHE A 289 -24.05 15.78 -11.03
N ILE A 290 -23.59 16.16 -9.84
CA ILE A 290 -24.38 16.10 -8.62
C ILE A 290 -25.62 17.01 -8.76
N GLU A 291 -25.42 18.26 -9.16
CA GLU A 291 -26.50 19.22 -9.38
C GLU A 291 -27.49 18.75 -10.46
N PHE A 292 -26.99 18.23 -11.57
CA PHE A 292 -27.83 17.69 -12.64
C PHE A 292 -28.70 16.53 -12.16
N ALA A 293 -28.11 15.56 -11.44
CA ALA A 293 -28.83 14.43 -10.89
C ALA A 293 -29.85 14.85 -9.81
N GLU A 294 -29.51 15.83 -8.98
CA GLU A 294 -30.38 16.44 -7.97
C GLU A 294 -31.61 17.09 -8.63
N ASN A 295 -31.40 17.95 -9.63
CA ASN A 295 -32.47 18.66 -10.36
C ASN A 295 -33.41 17.71 -11.12
N ARG A 296 -32.92 16.55 -11.55
CA ARG A 296 -33.72 15.51 -12.21
C ARG A 296 -34.37 14.52 -11.24
N GLY A 297 -34.07 14.59 -9.94
CA GLY A 297 -34.53 13.63 -8.93
C GLY A 297 -33.94 12.22 -9.09
N TRP A 298 -32.78 12.08 -9.74
CA TRP A 298 -32.11 10.79 -9.95
C TRP A 298 -31.18 10.47 -8.77
N TRP A 299 -31.78 10.15 -7.62
CA TRP A 299 -31.08 9.98 -6.34
C TRP A 299 -30.03 8.85 -6.32
N ASP A 300 -30.20 7.83 -7.15
CA ASP A 300 -29.23 6.76 -7.34
C ASP A 300 -27.95 7.25 -8.04
N LEU A 301 -28.07 8.09 -9.07
CA LEU A 301 -26.93 8.73 -9.73
C LEU A 301 -26.32 9.83 -8.86
N TRP A 302 -27.15 10.61 -8.17
CA TRP A 302 -26.70 11.65 -7.24
C TRP A 302 -25.82 11.08 -6.13
N SER A 303 -26.29 10.03 -5.45
CA SER A 303 -25.53 9.39 -4.35
C SER A 303 -24.28 8.67 -4.85
N ALA A 304 -24.32 8.05 -6.03
CA ALA A 304 -23.11 7.51 -6.67
C ALA A 304 -22.10 8.62 -6.97
N SER A 305 -22.55 9.74 -7.55
CA SER A 305 -21.67 10.86 -7.94
C SER A 305 -21.04 11.54 -6.73
N ALA A 306 -21.84 11.79 -5.69
CA ALA A 306 -21.37 12.36 -4.43
C ALA A 306 -20.35 11.45 -3.73
N ARG A 307 -20.47 10.12 -3.84
CA ARG A 307 -19.48 9.18 -3.29
C ARG A 307 -18.23 9.04 -4.15
N THR A 308 -18.32 9.26 -5.47
CA THR A 308 -17.17 9.09 -6.38
C THR A 308 -16.25 10.31 -6.43
N VAL A 309 -16.73 11.50 -6.06
CA VAL A 309 -15.98 12.76 -6.15
C VAL A 309 -14.64 12.69 -5.41
N SER A 310 -13.57 13.31 -5.94
CA SER A 310 -12.28 13.35 -5.23
C SER A 310 -12.27 14.31 -4.03
N ASN A 311 -13.14 15.33 -4.06
CA ASN A 311 -13.18 16.43 -3.12
C ASN A 311 -14.18 16.21 -2.00
N GLN A 312 -13.65 16.09 -0.78
CA GLN A 312 -14.43 15.86 0.42
C GLN A 312 -15.38 17.01 0.78
N LYS A 313 -15.07 18.25 0.40
CA LYS A 313 -15.95 19.40 0.65
C LYS A 313 -17.28 19.23 -0.08
N LEU A 314 -17.25 18.81 -1.34
CA LEU A 314 -18.47 18.56 -2.13
C LEU A 314 -19.33 17.45 -1.51
N PHE A 315 -18.70 16.40 -0.97
CA PHE A 315 -19.43 15.36 -0.22
C PHE A 315 -20.13 15.92 1.02
N ASN A 316 -19.43 16.73 1.83
CA ASN A 316 -20.01 17.38 3.01
C ASN A 316 -21.13 18.36 2.65
N GLU A 317 -21.00 19.10 1.54
CA GLU A 317 -22.06 19.97 1.03
C GLU A 317 -23.33 19.17 0.70
N CYS A 318 -23.19 18.00 0.07
CA CYS A 318 -24.32 17.11 -0.20
C CYS A 318 -25.03 16.64 1.08
N VAL A 319 -24.25 16.21 2.08
CA VAL A 319 -24.79 15.80 3.39
C VAL A 319 -25.45 16.99 4.10
N GLY A 320 -24.83 18.16 4.07
CA GLY A 320 -25.34 19.40 4.64
C GLY A 320 -26.67 19.82 4.03
N LYS A 321 -26.79 19.81 2.69
CA LYS A 321 -28.05 20.10 1.98
C LYS A 321 -29.17 19.16 2.42
N VAL A 322 -28.92 17.84 2.47
CA VAL A 322 -29.92 16.86 2.92
C VAL A 322 -30.35 17.11 4.37
N MET A 323 -29.44 17.54 5.23
CA MET A 323 -29.74 17.86 6.63
C MET A 323 -30.56 19.16 6.79
N GLN A 324 -30.30 20.16 5.94
CA GLN A 324 -30.94 21.48 5.98
C GLN A 324 -32.27 21.53 5.21
N ASP A 325 -32.51 20.61 4.30
CA ASP A 325 -33.74 20.55 3.50
C ASP A 325 -34.96 20.29 4.40
N ALA A 326 -35.75 21.33 4.63
CA ALA A 326 -36.98 21.29 5.43
C ALA A 326 -38.17 20.70 4.67
N THR A 327 -38.08 20.54 3.34
CA THR A 327 -39.17 20.07 2.49
C THR A 327 -39.32 18.55 2.51
N ILE A 328 -38.25 17.83 2.86
CA ILE A 328 -38.26 16.37 2.93
C ILE A 328 -38.59 15.86 4.33
N ASN A 329 -39.39 14.79 4.39
CA ASN A 329 -39.67 14.09 5.63
C ASN A 329 -38.45 13.28 6.14
N ASP A 330 -38.51 12.85 7.40
CA ASP A 330 -37.41 12.14 8.05
C ASP A 330 -37.08 10.79 7.42
N SER A 331 -38.07 10.07 6.88
CA SER A 331 -37.83 8.79 6.19
C SER A 331 -36.98 8.98 4.93
N VAL A 332 -37.34 9.95 4.09
CA VAL A 332 -36.59 10.27 2.86
C VAL A 332 -35.19 10.80 3.22
N ARG A 333 -35.08 11.62 4.26
CA ARG A 333 -33.78 12.13 4.72
C ARG A 333 -32.86 11.00 5.15
N ARG A 334 -33.35 10.07 5.98
CA ARG A 334 -32.62 8.87 6.42
C ARG A 334 -32.19 8.01 5.23
N GLN A 335 -33.07 7.79 4.26
CA GLN A 335 -32.75 7.03 3.05
C GLN A 335 -31.62 7.70 2.24
N ARG A 336 -31.70 9.02 2.02
CA ARG A 336 -30.67 9.77 1.27
C ARG A 336 -29.33 9.77 2.00
N LEU A 337 -29.31 9.97 3.32
CA LEU A 337 -28.09 9.90 4.12
C LEU A 337 -27.46 8.50 4.09
N THR A 338 -28.30 7.46 4.15
CA THR A 338 -27.83 6.07 4.04
C THR A 338 -27.25 5.77 2.67
N ALA A 339 -27.81 6.33 1.59
CA ALA A 339 -27.27 6.16 0.24
C ALA A 339 -25.89 6.82 0.04
N LEU A 340 -25.56 7.85 0.83
CA LEU A 340 -24.25 8.47 0.87
C LEU A 340 -23.22 7.69 1.69
N ALA A 341 -23.66 6.74 2.50
CA ALA A 341 -22.79 5.87 3.27
C ALA A 341 -22.06 4.85 2.38
N GLY A 342 -20.97 4.30 2.91
CA GLY A 342 -20.19 3.22 2.28
C GLY A 342 -18.90 3.69 1.60
N VAL A 343 -18.26 2.74 0.91
CA VAL A 343 -16.96 2.94 0.28
C VAL A 343 -17.08 3.88 -0.92
N SER A 344 -16.36 4.99 -0.88
CA SER A 344 -16.30 6.01 -1.93
C SER A 344 -15.42 5.56 -3.10
N ARG A 345 -14.38 4.77 -2.82
CA ARG A 345 -13.42 4.25 -3.81
C ARG A 345 -12.72 3.00 -3.29
N GLU A 346 -12.39 2.03 -4.12
CA GLU A 346 -11.50 0.92 -3.75
C GLU A 346 -10.29 0.90 -4.68
N TRP A 347 -9.09 1.11 -4.13
CA TRP A 347 -7.85 0.91 -4.86
C TRP A 347 -7.44 -0.54 -4.69
N ASN A 348 -7.74 -1.36 -5.67
CA ASN A 348 -7.40 -2.77 -5.67
C ASN A 348 -6.07 -2.99 -6.40
N TRP A 349 -4.98 -3.04 -5.64
CA TRP A 349 -3.69 -3.54 -6.10
C TRP A 349 -3.59 -5.04 -5.75
N PRO A 350 -2.77 -5.84 -6.46
CA PRO A 350 -2.53 -7.23 -6.08
C PRO A 350 -2.09 -7.33 -4.60
N GLY A 351 -2.95 -7.87 -3.74
CA GLY A 351 -2.71 -8.02 -2.30
C GLY A 351 -2.97 -6.80 -1.41
N LEU A 352 -3.46 -5.66 -1.95
CA LEU A 352 -3.80 -4.47 -1.16
C LEU A 352 -5.04 -3.76 -1.74
N GLY A 353 -6.17 -3.84 -1.01
CA GLY A 353 -7.36 -3.02 -1.25
C GLY A 353 -7.36 -1.80 -0.33
N LEU A 354 -7.31 -0.57 -0.87
CA LEU A 354 -7.53 0.64 -0.07
C LEU A 354 -8.90 1.24 -0.39
N ALA A 355 -9.84 1.07 0.53
CA ALA A 355 -11.12 1.77 0.50
C ALA A 355 -10.92 3.25 0.90
N ARG A 356 -11.18 4.20 0.00
CA ARG A 356 -11.34 5.61 0.34
C ARG A 356 -12.78 5.83 0.79
N ILE A 357 -12.96 6.50 1.91
CA ILE A 357 -14.26 6.90 2.45
C ILE A 357 -14.17 8.40 2.73
N HIS A 358 -15.15 9.18 2.28
CA HIS A 358 -15.22 10.59 2.63
C HIS A 358 -15.51 10.76 4.12
N THR A 359 -14.62 11.45 4.83
CA THR A 359 -14.89 11.78 6.23
C THR A 359 -15.89 12.95 6.30
N LEU A 360 -16.72 12.98 7.35
CA LEU A 360 -17.60 14.11 7.60
C LEU A 360 -16.84 15.25 8.30
N ASP A 361 -17.31 16.47 8.12
CA ASP A 361 -16.94 17.62 8.94
C ASP A 361 -17.48 17.44 10.35
N ASP A 362 -16.68 17.81 11.36
CA ASP A 362 -16.96 17.50 12.77
C ASP A 362 -18.33 18.05 13.22
N ASN A 363 -18.61 19.31 12.90
CA ASN A 363 -19.91 19.94 13.21
C ASN A 363 -21.07 19.27 12.47
N LEU A 364 -20.85 18.84 11.22
CA LEU A 364 -21.87 18.15 10.44
C LEU A 364 -22.13 16.74 10.98
N ALA A 365 -21.08 16.03 11.38
CA ALA A 365 -21.18 14.73 12.05
C ALA A 365 -21.95 14.86 13.37
N ALA A 366 -21.67 15.89 14.18
CA ALA A 366 -22.41 16.17 15.40
C ALA A 366 -23.89 16.51 15.13
N LEU A 367 -24.18 17.27 14.07
CA LEU A 367 -25.55 17.58 13.64
C LEU A 367 -26.32 16.33 13.21
N VAL A 368 -25.70 15.48 12.38
CA VAL A 368 -26.29 14.20 11.96
C VAL A 368 -26.50 13.30 13.17
N TYR A 369 -25.53 13.22 14.09
CA TYR A 369 -25.65 12.44 15.32
C TYR A 369 -26.80 12.92 16.21
N ALA A 370 -26.95 14.23 16.40
CA ALA A 370 -28.00 14.79 17.24
C ALA A 370 -29.42 14.44 16.74
N ARG A 371 -29.59 14.30 15.43
CA ARG A 371 -30.90 13.96 14.81
C ARG A 371 -31.08 12.47 14.55
N TYR A 372 -30.02 11.77 14.14
CA TYR A 372 -30.03 10.38 13.68
C TYR A 372 -28.83 9.60 14.22
N PRO A 373 -28.78 9.34 15.54
CA PRO A 373 -27.62 8.70 16.17
C PRO A 373 -27.37 7.28 15.63
N ASP A 374 -28.41 6.57 15.21
CA ASP A 374 -28.34 5.25 14.60
C ASP A 374 -27.57 5.24 13.27
N LEU A 375 -27.63 6.32 12.48
CA LEU A 375 -26.87 6.42 11.23
C LEU A 375 -25.37 6.52 11.49
N ILE A 376 -24.97 7.28 12.52
CA ILE A 376 -23.57 7.47 12.92
C ILE A 376 -23.01 6.19 13.55
N ARG A 377 -23.82 5.44 14.31
CA ARG A 377 -23.44 4.14 14.87
C ARG A 377 -23.39 3.03 13.82
N GLY A 378 -24.19 3.13 12.76
CA GLY A 378 -24.30 2.15 11.69
C GLY A 378 -23.66 2.62 10.37
N PRO A 379 -24.45 2.92 9.32
CA PRO A 379 -23.95 3.16 7.96
C PRO A 379 -22.83 4.20 7.84
N LEU A 380 -22.93 5.32 8.57
CA LEU A 380 -21.97 6.43 8.50
C LEU A 380 -20.80 6.30 9.48
N ARG A 381 -20.68 5.19 10.22
CA ARG A 381 -19.61 4.99 11.22
C ARG A 381 -18.22 5.20 10.63
N ALA A 382 -17.99 4.71 9.41
CA ALA A 382 -16.72 4.86 8.74
C ALA A 382 -16.42 6.32 8.35
N ASN A 383 -17.46 7.12 8.04
CA ASN A 383 -17.33 8.54 7.70
C ASN A 383 -16.97 9.42 8.92
N VAL A 384 -17.15 8.92 10.15
CA VAL A 384 -16.80 9.64 11.39
C VAL A 384 -15.64 9.04 12.17
N THR A 385 -14.85 8.16 11.53
CA THR A 385 -13.70 7.55 12.19
C THR A 385 -12.52 8.53 12.24
N PRO A 386 -12.02 8.94 13.43
CA PRO A 386 -10.85 9.83 13.51
C PRO A 386 -9.62 9.22 12.83
N THR A 387 -8.82 10.06 12.17
CA THR A 387 -7.55 9.69 11.54
C THR A 387 -6.38 10.37 12.27
N TRP A 388 -5.13 10.11 11.85
CA TRP A 388 -3.96 10.72 12.50
C TRP A 388 -3.87 12.24 12.28
N TRP A 389 -4.49 12.78 11.23
CA TRP A 389 -4.52 14.22 10.94
C TRP A 389 -5.86 14.88 11.31
N ARG A 390 -6.98 14.14 11.34
CA ARG A 390 -8.33 14.70 11.53
C ARG A 390 -9.07 14.10 12.72
N GLY A 391 -9.66 14.96 13.54
CA GLY A 391 -10.45 14.58 14.73
C GLY A 391 -11.94 14.94 14.62
N PHE A 392 -12.71 14.56 15.65
CA PHE A 392 -14.15 14.77 15.77
C PHE A 392 -14.52 15.27 17.18
N SER A 393 -13.97 16.42 17.57
CA SER A 393 -14.12 17.00 18.91
C SER A 393 -15.57 17.36 19.28
N ALA A 394 -16.34 17.90 18.34
CA ALA A 394 -17.74 18.25 18.55
C ALA A 394 -18.60 16.99 18.68
N LEU A 395 -18.35 15.98 17.84
CA LEU A 395 -19.03 14.68 17.96
C LEU A 395 -18.70 13.97 19.27
N VAL A 396 -17.42 13.98 19.70
CA VAL A 396 -17.02 13.43 21.01
C VAL A 396 -17.80 14.11 22.14
N ARG A 397 -17.91 15.44 22.12
CA ARG A 397 -18.68 16.19 23.12
C ARG A 397 -20.16 15.81 23.09
N ALA A 398 -20.77 15.81 21.91
CA ALA A 398 -22.18 15.42 21.75
C ALA A 398 -22.46 13.99 22.24
N ALA A 399 -21.55 13.05 21.98
CA ALA A 399 -21.66 11.67 22.47
C ALA A 399 -21.52 11.58 24.00
N LYS A 400 -20.59 12.32 24.60
CA LYS A 400 -20.43 12.41 26.07
C LYS A 400 -21.67 13.00 26.73
N ASP A 401 -22.20 14.10 26.21
CA ASP A 401 -23.38 14.79 26.75
C ASP A 401 -24.63 13.89 26.66
N ALA A 402 -24.75 13.11 25.59
CA ALA A 402 -25.80 12.10 25.41
C ALA A 402 -25.57 10.81 26.21
N LYS A 403 -24.46 10.69 26.97
CA LYS A 403 -24.03 9.48 27.68
C LYS A 403 -23.94 8.23 26.77
N ASP A 404 -23.59 8.42 25.50
CA ASP A 404 -23.39 7.33 24.55
C ASP A 404 -21.99 6.72 24.71
N ALA A 405 -21.89 5.78 25.65
CA ALA A 405 -20.63 5.11 25.95
C ALA A 405 -20.01 4.41 24.73
N ASP A 406 -20.81 3.76 23.88
CA ASP A 406 -20.31 2.99 22.74
C ASP A 406 -19.62 3.86 21.68
N LEU A 407 -20.24 5.01 21.35
CA LEU A 407 -19.65 5.94 20.40
C LEU A 407 -18.41 6.63 21.00
N VAL A 408 -18.45 7.02 22.28
CA VAL A 408 -17.29 7.58 22.99
C VAL A 408 -16.12 6.59 22.98
N ASP A 409 -16.37 5.32 23.28
CA ASP A 409 -15.34 4.27 23.28
C ASP A 409 -14.78 4.04 21.86
N THR A 410 -15.65 4.03 20.84
CA THR A 410 -15.24 3.95 19.43
C THR A 410 -14.30 5.09 19.04
N LEU A 411 -14.68 6.34 19.33
CA LEU A 411 -13.87 7.51 18.99
C LEU A 411 -12.57 7.52 19.79
N ALA A 412 -12.63 7.22 21.09
CA ALA A 412 -11.47 7.13 21.97
C ALA A 412 -10.43 6.11 21.47
N SER A 413 -10.84 4.99 20.87
CA SER A 413 -9.91 3.99 20.32
C SER A 413 -8.97 4.56 19.26
N ARG A 414 -9.42 5.55 18.47
CA ARG A 414 -8.60 6.21 17.45
C ARG A 414 -7.73 7.32 18.04
N TYR A 415 -8.26 8.05 19.02
CA TYR A 415 -7.49 9.05 19.77
C TYR A 415 -6.36 8.42 20.60
N ALA A 416 -6.56 7.21 21.14
CA ALA A 416 -5.56 6.47 21.91
C ALA A 416 -4.32 6.05 21.11
N THR A 417 -4.38 6.11 19.77
CA THR A 417 -3.24 5.80 18.89
C THR A 417 -2.63 7.02 18.21
N ARG A 418 -3.13 8.22 18.50
CA ARG A 418 -2.71 9.44 17.80
C ARG A 418 -1.39 9.98 18.37
N LEU A 419 -0.42 10.18 17.49
CA LEU A 419 0.84 10.85 17.80
C LEU A 419 0.70 12.37 17.60
N SER A 420 1.27 13.16 18.51
CA SER A 420 1.49 14.58 18.24
C SER A 420 2.61 14.72 17.21
N TRP A 421 2.27 15.13 15.99
CA TRP A 421 3.23 15.39 14.92
C TRP A 421 3.54 16.90 14.89
N SER A 422 4.70 17.28 15.42
CA SER A 422 5.15 18.67 15.54
C SER A 422 6.04 19.15 14.38
N TRP A 423 5.87 18.61 13.17
CA TRP A 423 6.62 19.10 12.00
C TRP A 423 5.87 20.27 11.37
N GLY A 424 6.35 21.50 11.61
CA GLY A 424 5.79 22.74 11.05
C GLY A 424 4.76 23.44 11.94
N LYS A 425 4.27 24.62 11.49
CA LYS A 425 3.33 25.49 12.23
C LYS A 425 2.20 24.64 12.84
N LYS A 426 2.02 24.73 14.17
CA LYS A 426 0.90 24.11 14.89
C LYS A 426 -0.40 24.44 14.17
N ASN A 427 -0.97 23.44 13.52
CA ASN A 427 -2.23 23.60 12.83
C ASN A 427 -3.36 23.54 13.87
N LYS A 428 -4.40 24.38 13.76
CA LYS A 428 -5.51 24.45 14.74
C LYS A 428 -6.16 23.08 15.00
N GLU A 429 -6.17 22.21 13.99
CA GLU A 429 -6.69 20.84 14.10
C GLU A 429 -5.85 19.94 15.02
N ALA A 430 -4.53 20.12 15.06
CA ALA A 430 -3.64 19.36 15.94
C ALA A 430 -3.87 19.76 17.40
N GLU A 431 -3.99 21.06 17.69
CA GLU A 431 -4.29 21.57 19.03
C GLU A 431 -5.68 21.12 19.52
N ALA A 432 -6.70 21.18 18.65
CA ALA A 432 -8.03 20.68 18.97
C ALA A 432 -8.02 19.17 19.27
N ALA A 433 -7.22 18.40 18.53
CA ALA A 433 -7.09 16.96 18.76
C ALA A 433 -6.34 16.63 20.05
N GLU A 434 -5.27 17.36 20.38
CA GLU A 434 -4.55 17.23 21.66
C GLU A 434 -5.49 17.55 22.82
N LYS A 435 -6.21 18.67 22.76
CA LYS A 435 -7.22 19.04 23.75
C LYS A 435 -8.28 17.94 23.93
N THR A 436 -8.83 17.42 22.83
CA THR A 436 -9.81 16.32 22.87
C THR A 436 -9.22 15.05 23.51
N THR A 437 -7.95 14.76 23.25
CA THR A 437 -7.24 13.61 23.84
C THR A 437 -7.12 13.77 25.35
N SER A 438 -6.73 14.95 25.85
CA SER A 438 -6.67 15.24 27.29
C SER A 438 -8.06 15.24 27.94
N GLU A 439 -9.10 15.75 27.26
CA GLU A 439 -10.49 15.70 27.74
C GLU A 439 -11.02 14.26 27.84
N LEU A 440 -10.63 13.37 26.91
CA LEU A 440 -10.94 11.94 26.99
C LEU A 440 -10.15 11.27 28.12
N ALA A 441 -8.87 11.59 28.28
CA ALA A 441 -8.07 11.07 29.39
C ALA A 441 -8.69 11.42 30.75
N ALA A 442 -9.07 12.69 30.95
CA ALA A 442 -9.77 13.15 32.16
C ALA A 442 -11.11 12.43 32.36
N TYR A 443 -11.87 12.21 31.28
CA TYR A 443 -13.13 11.48 31.32
C TYR A 443 -12.96 10.03 31.79
N TYR A 444 -11.99 9.29 31.24
CA TYR A 444 -11.73 7.91 31.69
C TYR A 444 -11.09 7.86 33.08
N GLN A 445 -10.29 8.86 33.45
CA GLN A 445 -9.74 8.99 34.80
C GLN A 445 -10.86 9.16 35.84
N ASP A 446 -11.86 10.00 35.56
CA ASP A 446 -13.02 10.19 36.45
C ASP A 446 -13.86 8.91 36.61
N ILE A 447 -14.03 8.12 35.54
CA ILE A 447 -14.68 6.80 35.64
C ILE A 447 -13.83 5.88 36.52
N ARG A 448 -12.51 5.82 36.31
CA ARG A 448 -11.60 4.98 37.09
C ARG A 448 -11.69 5.28 38.58
N ASP A 449 -11.74 6.54 38.93
CA ASP A 449 -11.69 6.99 40.32
C ASP A 449 -13.05 6.77 41.02
N ARG A 450 -14.17 6.71 40.27
CA ARG A 450 -15.51 6.45 40.82
C ARG A 450 -15.93 4.98 40.81
N ASP A 451 -15.65 4.28 39.71
CA ASP A 451 -16.10 2.92 39.41
C ASP A 451 -15.00 2.17 38.61
N PRO A 452 -14.08 1.50 39.33
CA PRO A 452 -13.03 0.68 38.74
C PRO A 452 -13.52 -0.44 37.80
N GLU A 453 -14.72 -0.98 38.02
CA GLU A 453 -15.27 -2.05 37.18
C GLU A 453 -15.81 -1.49 35.86
N GLU A 454 -16.54 -0.37 35.90
CA GLU A 454 -16.96 0.35 34.70
C GLU A 454 -15.74 0.80 33.90
N PHE A 455 -14.72 1.37 34.56
CA PHE A 455 -13.49 1.76 33.89
C PHE A 455 -12.84 0.59 33.18
N SER A 456 -12.66 -0.56 33.87
CA SER A 456 -12.04 -1.74 33.29
C SER A 456 -12.76 -2.21 32.03
N ARG A 457 -14.10 -2.32 32.07
CA ARG A 457 -14.94 -2.71 30.92
C ARG A 457 -14.83 -1.74 29.75
N ARG A 458 -14.83 -0.43 30.02
CA ARG A 458 -14.78 0.58 28.96
C ARG A 458 -13.39 0.75 28.37
N ALA A 459 -12.36 0.74 29.22
CA ALA A 459 -10.97 0.79 28.79
C ALA A 459 -10.62 -0.41 27.92
N SER A 460 -11.06 -1.63 28.28
CA SER A 460 -10.85 -2.82 27.45
C SER A 460 -11.56 -2.69 26.10
N ASN A 461 -12.82 -2.24 26.09
CA ASN A 461 -13.58 -1.99 24.87
C ASN A 461 -12.91 -0.95 23.93
N VAL A 462 -12.32 0.11 24.48
CA VAL A 462 -11.52 1.08 23.72
C VAL A 462 -10.30 0.40 23.08
N LEU A 463 -9.56 -0.36 23.89
CA LEU A 463 -8.30 -0.98 23.50
C LEU A 463 -8.50 -2.07 22.44
N THR A 464 -9.52 -2.91 22.56
CA THR A 464 -9.81 -3.99 21.59
C THR A 464 -10.29 -3.47 20.24
N ARG A 465 -10.85 -2.26 20.20
CA ARG A 465 -11.23 -1.55 18.95
C ARG A 465 -10.05 -0.92 18.23
N ILE A 466 -8.85 -0.90 18.82
CA ILE A 466 -7.64 -0.39 18.16
C ILE A 466 -7.24 -1.35 17.03
N PRO A 467 -7.13 -0.89 15.77
CA PRO A 467 -6.75 -1.74 14.66
C PRO A 467 -5.31 -2.25 14.79
N ALA A 468 -5.04 -3.41 14.17
CA ALA A 468 -3.67 -3.86 13.93
C ALA A 468 -2.85 -2.77 13.21
N PHE A 469 -1.57 -2.68 13.53
CA PHE A 469 -0.61 -1.70 12.95
C PHE A 469 -0.95 -0.21 13.15
N ALA A 470 -1.95 0.13 13.97
CA ALA A 470 -2.31 1.53 14.24
C ALA A 470 -1.26 2.29 15.10
N THR A 471 -0.35 1.57 15.77
CA THR A 471 0.66 2.16 16.67
C THR A 471 2.07 1.88 16.14
N PHE A 472 2.65 2.89 15.49
CA PHE A 472 3.97 2.80 14.86
C PHE A 472 5.14 3.08 15.83
N ASP A 473 4.98 4.04 16.76
CA ASP A 473 5.97 4.37 17.79
C ASP A 473 5.28 4.47 19.16
N GLN A 474 5.26 3.35 19.90
CA GLN A 474 4.64 3.30 21.22
C GLN A 474 5.38 4.17 22.25
N GLY A 475 6.71 4.29 22.15
CA GLY A 475 7.49 5.07 23.11
C GLY A 475 7.13 6.55 23.03
N ARG A 476 7.01 7.09 21.81
CA ARG A 476 6.52 8.45 21.60
C ARG A 476 5.05 8.61 21.95
N LEU A 477 4.19 7.66 21.56
CA LEU A 477 2.76 7.70 21.89
C LEU A 477 2.54 7.86 23.39
N LEU A 478 3.21 7.06 24.22
CA LEU A 478 3.05 7.13 25.68
C LEU A 478 3.64 8.42 26.30
N ARG A 479 4.53 9.15 25.60
CA ARG A 479 5.06 10.45 26.04
C ARG A 479 4.15 11.62 25.65
N ASP A 480 3.43 11.53 24.54
CA ASP A 480 2.72 12.68 23.99
C ASP A 480 1.18 12.56 24.14
N ASN A 481 0.67 11.36 24.46
CA ASN A 481 -0.77 11.09 24.51
C ASN A 481 -1.21 10.64 25.91
N ASP A 482 -1.90 11.53 26.63
CA ASP A 482 -2.34 11.28 28.00
C ASP A 482 -3.36 10.14 28.10
N LEU A 483 -4.24 9.99 27.12
CA LEU A 483 -5.21 8.89 27.06
C LEU A 483 -4.48 7.55 26.90
N ALA A 484 -3.53 7.47 25.97
CA ALA A 484 -2.73 6.28 25.78
C ALA A 484 -1.94 5.95 27.05
N ARG A 485 -1.33 6.94 27.70
CA ARG A 485 -0.61 6.74 28.97
C ARG A 485 -1.53 6.25 30.09
N LEU A 486 -2.74 6.79 30.19
CA LEU A 486 -3.73 6.34 31.16
C LEU A 486 -4.08 4.86 30.97
N LEU A 487 -4.37 4.46 29.73
CA LEU A 487 -4.84 3.11 29.39
C LEU A 487 -3.71 2.06 29.39
N PHE A 488 -2.53 2.38 28.86
CA PHE A 488 -1.43 1.41 28.69
C PHE A 488 -0.44 1.34 29.86
N VAL A 489 -0.44 2.31 30.77
CA VAL A 489 0.59 2.43 31.81
C VAL A 489 0.01 2.70 33.20
N ARG A 490 -0.88 3.68 33.36
CA ARG A 490 -1.30 4.17 34.70
C ARG A 490 -2.42 3.37 35.36
N SER A 491 -3.01 2.40 34.67
CA SER A 491 -4.22 1.68 35.14
C SER A 491 -4.11 0.17 34.96
N LEU A 492 -2.90 -0.40 35.05
CA LEU A 492 -2.66 -1.83 34.81
C LEU A 492 -3.44 -2.73 35.79
N ASP A 493 -3.36 -2.40 37.07
CA ASP A 493 -4.04 -3.07 38.18
C ASP A 493 -5.56 -3.01 38.06
N GLN A 494 -6.09 -1.94 37.47
CA GLN A 494 -7.52 -1.73 37.29
C GLN A 494 -8.14 -2.76 36.34
N PHE A 495 -7.38 -3.31 35.38
CA PHE A 495 -7.92 -4.34 34.50
C PHE A 495 -8.22 -5.65 35.23
N LEU A 496 -7.61 -5.89 36.41
CA LEU A 496 -7.86 -7.09 37.22
C LEU A 496 -9.23 -7.09 37.91
N THR A 497 -9.96 -5.96 37.92
CA THR A 497 -11.30 -5.88 38.53
C THR A 497 -12.34 -6.67 37.75
N VAL A 498 -12.15 -6.81 36.43
CA VAL A 498 -13.08 -7.52 35.53
C VAL A 498 -12.29 -8.55 34.72
N PRO A 499 -12.31 -9.84 35.12
CA PRO A 499 -11.61 -10.93 34.42
C PRO A 499 -11.78 -10.94 32.89
N GLN A 500 -13.00 -10.73 32.42
CA GLN A 500 -13.33 -10.73 30.99
C GLN A 500 -12.55 -9.65 30.22
N SER A 501 -12.33 -8.48 30.82
CA SER A 501 -11.56 -7.40 30.19
C SER A 501 -10.15 -7.85 29.84
N VAL A 502 -9.49 -8.64 30.68
CA VAL A 502 -8.13 -9.13 30.41
C VAL A 502 -8.14 -10.17 29.30
N GLN A 503 -9.14 -11.06 29.26
CA GLN A 503 -9.30 -12.04 28.19
C GLN A 503 -9.46 -11.35 26.82
N ASP A 504 -10.35 -10.35 26.75
CA ASP A 504 -10.58 -9.58 25.53
C ASP A 504 -9.30 -8.87 25.05
N LEU A 505 -8.46 -8.39 25.97
CA LEU A 505 -7.17 -7.76 25.64
C LEU A 505 -6.12 -8.76 25.12
N VAL A 506 -6.10 -9.99 25.65
CA VAL A 506 -5.20 -11.06 25.17
C VAL A 506 -5.52 -11.43 23.71
N GLU A 507 -6.79 -11.37 23.33
CA GLU A 507 -7.30 -11.64 21.99
C GLU A 507 -7.30 -10.40 21.06
N GLY A 508 -6.85 -9.24 21.57
CA GLY A 508 -6.83 -8.00 20.83
C GLY A 508 -6.02 -8.07 19.53
N SER A 509 -6.52 -7.42 18.47
CA SER A 509 -5.87 -7.42 17.15
C SER A 509 -4.55 -6.64 17.09
N ASN A 510 -4.30 -5.75 18.06
CA ASN A 510 -3.11 -4.90 18.12
C ASN A 510 -2.06 -5.47 19.07
N ILE A 511 -0.81 -5.60 18.60
CA ILE A 511 0.30 -6.20 19.36
C ILE A 511 0.61 -5.48 20.68
N HIS A 512 0.37 -4.16 20.76
CA HIS A 512 0.62 -3.39 21.99
C HIS A 512 -0.49 -3.59 23.01
N VAL A 513 -1.71 -3.87 22.55
CA VAL A 513 -2.86 -4.24 23.41
C VAL A 513 -2.62 -5.64 24.00
N MET A 514 -2.16 -6.60 23.20
CA MET A 514 -1.76 -7.92 23.71
C MET A 514 -0.59 -7.79 24.71
N MET A 515 0.40 -6.95 24.42
CA MET A 515 1.52 -6.71 25.33
C MET A 515 1.08 -6.08 26.65
N LEU A 516 0.08 -5.19 26.63
CA LEU A 516 -0.57 -4.68 27.83
C LEU A 516 -1.22 -5.82 28.63
N ALA A 517 -1.98 -6.69 27.97
CA ALA A 517 -2.61 -7.84 28.62
C ALA A 517 -1.58 -8.73 29.33
N TYR A 518 -0.46 -9.04 28.68
CA TYR A 518 0.61 -9.83 29.31
C TYR A 518 1.24 -9.11 30.50
N ARG A 519 1.42 -7.79 30.44
CA ARG A 519 1.92 -7.01 31.58
C ARG A 519 0.93 -7.00 32.76
N VAL A 520 -0.38 -6.98 32.48
CA VAL A 520 -1.42 -7.11 33.53
C VAL A 520 -1.36 -8.51 34.16
N LEU A 521 -1.26 -9.56 33.35
CA LEU A 521 -1.14 -10.95 33.81
C LEU A 521 0.18 -11.24 34.55
N ALA A 522 1.22 -10.44 34.31
CA ALA A 522 2.51 -10.53 34.98
C ALA A 522 2.58 -9.79 36.32
N LEU A 523 1.55 -9.03 36.72
CA LEU A 523 1.55 -8.30 37.98
C LEU A 523 1.71 -9.24 39.17
N SER A 524 2.46 -8.79 40.19
CA SER A 524 2.59 -9.48 41.48
C SER A 524 1.30 -9.33 42.31
N ASP A 525 0.18 -9.83 41.78
CA ASP A 525 -1.15 -9.82 42.38
C ASP A 525 -1.75 -11.24 42.27
N PRO A 526 -2.30 -11.83 43.34
CA PRO A 526 -2.92 -13.15 43.30
C PRO A 526 -4.01 -13.29 42.21
N ARG A 527 -4.76 -12.22 41.95
CA ARG A 527 -5.78 -12.18 40.89
C ARG A 527 -5.14 -12.30 39.51
N ALA A 528 -4.00 -11.63 39.30
CA ALA A 528 -3.26 -11.71 38.04
C ALA A 528 -2.71 -13.13 37.80
N SER A 529 -2.19 -13.79 38.85
CA SER A 529 -1.70 -15.17 38.75
C SER A 529 -2.83 -16.15 38.41
N ALA A 530 -3.98 -16.03 39.07
CA ALA A 530 -5.17 -16.83 38.76
C ALA A 530 -5.68 -16.60 37.33
N LEU A 531 -5.75 -15.34 36.88
CA LEU A 531 -6.14 -15.02 35.50
C LEU A 531 -5.12 -15.49 34.46
N ALA A 532 -3.83 -15.47 34.78
CA ALA A 532 -2.79 -15.96 33.89
C ALA A 532 -2.88 -17.48 33.74
N ALA A 533 -3.17 -18.21 34.82
CA ALA A 533 -3.47 -19.63 34.78
C ALA A 533 -4.75 -19.95 33.99
N ALA A 534 -5.80 -19.15 34.16
CA ALA A 534 -7.05 -19.29 33.38
C ALA A 534 -6.85 -19.07 31.86
N ASN A 535 -5.85 -18.28 31.46
CA ASN A 535 -5.52 -17.99 30.06
C ASN A 535 -4.30 -18.78 29.54
N ILE A 536 -3.94 -19.86 30.22
CA ILE A 536 -2.68 -20.57 29.97
C ILE A 536 -2.55 -21.08 28.52
N ASP A 537 -3.65 -21.52 27.89
CA ASP A 537 -3.62 -22.05 26.52
C ASP A 537 -3.14 -21.01 25.51
N ILE A 538 -3.62 -19.77 25.64
CA ILE A 538 -3.22 -18.66 24.77
C ILE A 538 -1.77 -18.26 25.06
N LEU A 539 -1.40 -18.20 26.35
CA LEU A 539 -0.04 -17.86 26.77
C LEU A 539 0.99 -18.88 26.27
N LEU A 540 0.71 -20.18 26.34
CA LEU A 540 1.60 -21.24 25.82
C LEU A 540 1.81 -21.11 24.31
N GLY A 541 0.79 -20.67 23.56
CA GLY A 541 0.90 -20.39 22.13
C GLY A 541 1.94 -19.30 21.80
N THR A 542 2.20 -18.37 22.74
CA THR A 542 3.19 -17.29 22.55
C THR A 542 4.63 -17.81 22.46
N LEU A 543 4.92 -18.98 23.05
CA LEU A 543 6.24 -19.59 23.02
C LEU A 543 6.64 -20.00 21.59
N LEU A 544 5.70 -20.48 20.76
CA LEU A 544 6.01 -21.07 19.45
C LEU A 544 5.71 -20.16 18.26
N ARG A 545 4.73 -19.25 18.38
CA ARG A 545 4.36 -18.38 17.24
C ARG A 545 5.38 -17.25 17.04
N PRO A 546 5.53 -16.71 15.82
CA PRO A 546 6.31 -15.50 15.59
C PRO A 546 5.73 -14.31 16.37
N LEU A 547 6.58 -13.64 17.16
CA LEU A 547 6.21 -12.47 17.97
C LEU A 547 7.35 -11.48 18.01
N HIS A 548 7.03 -10.20 18.15
CA HIS A 548 8.03 -9.18 18.44
C HIS A 548 8.70 -9.46 19.79
N ARG A 549 10.02 -9.23 19.90
CA ARG A 549 10.82 -9.58 21.08
C ARG A 549 10.23 -9.03 22.37
N LYS A 550 9.87 -7.74 22.42
CA LYS A 550 9.32 -7.11 23.64
C LYS A 550 8.00 -7.75 24.10
N THR A 551 7.10 -8.04 23.16
CA THR A 551 5.83 -8.71 23.45
C THR A 551 6.04 -10.12 23.99
N ARG A 552 7.03 -10.84 23.45
CA ARG A 552 7.42 -12.17 23.95
C ARG A 552 7.96 -12.11 25.37
N MET A 553 8.77 -11.10 25.72
CA MET A 553 9.27 -10.93 27.10
C MET A 553 8.13 -10.71 28.08
N ALA A 554 7.16 -9.84 27.75
CA ALA A 554 5.97 -9.66 28.58
C ALA A 554 5.17 -10.97 28.74
N ALA A 555 5.07 -11.77 27.67
CA ALA A 555 4.40 -13.07 27.75
C ALA A 555 5.17 -14.08 28.63
N PHE A 556 6.51 -14.04 28.66
CA PHE A 556 7.30 -14.88 29.57
C PHE A 556 7.05 -14.51 31.03
N GLU A 557 6.96 -13.22 31.35
CA GLU A 557 6.62 -12.76 32.71
C GLU A 557 5.21 -13.23 33.11
N ALA A 558 4.24 -13.16 32.20
CA ALA A 558 2.89 -13.69 32.42
C ALA A 558 2.88 -15.22 32.64
N LEU A 559 3.64 -15.98 31.85
CA LEU A 559 3.80 -17.44 32.02
C LEU A 559 4.45 -17.79 33.36
N ALA A 560 5.47 -17.04 33.77
CA ALA A 560 6.10 -17.20 35.08
C ALA A 560 5.11 -16.93 36.21
N ASN A 561 4.21 -15.95 36.05
CA ASN A 561 3.18 -15.64 37.04
C ASN A 561 2.06 -16.69 37.07
N ALA A 562 1.66 -17.23 35.91
CA ALA A 562 0.71 -18.34 35.82
C ALA A 562 1.22 -19.59 36.55
N ALA A 563 2.51 -19.91 36.40
CA ALA A 563 3.14 -21.05 37.05
C ALA A 563 3.17 -20.96 38.60
N LYS A 564 2.96 -19.78 39.18
CA LYS A 564 2.84 -19.62 40.64
C LYS A 564 1.46 -20.02 41.18
N HIS A 565 0.45 -20.14 40.30
CA HIS A 565 -0.92 -20.39 40.73
C HIS A 565 -1.10 -21.82 41.26
N ASP A 566 -0.66 -22.80 40.49
CA ASP A 566 -0.77 -24.21 40.83
C ASP A 566 0.30 -25.05 40.10
N GLU A 567 0.58 -26.24 40.63
CA GLU A 567 1.60 -27.13 40.09
C GLU A 567 1.26 -27.67 38.70
N ALA A 568 -0.02 -27.88 38.38
CA ALA A 568 -0.43 -28.40 37.08
C ALA A 568 -0.16 -27.37 35.97
N THR A 569 -0.47 -26.10 36.22
CA THR A 569 -0.13 -24.98 35.34
C THR A 569 1.39 -24.86 35.17
N ALA A 570 2.16 -24.95 36.27
CA ALA A 570 3.62 -24.91 36.22
C ALA A 570 4.22 -26.04 35.35
N ARG A 571 3.73 -27.27 35.49
CA ARG A 571 4.14 -28.42 34.65
C ARG A 571 3.91 -28.13 33.16
N ARG A 572 2.76 -27.55 32.80
CA ARG A 572 2.42 -27.21 31.41
C ARG A 572 3.35 -26.13 30.85
N VAL A 573 3.60 -25.06 31.60
CA VAL A 573 4.56 -23.99 31.23
C VAL A 573 5.94 -24.58 30.99
N LEU A 574 6.44 -25.36 31.94
CA LEU A 574 7.79 -25.90 31.92
C LEU A 574 8.00 -26.87 30.75
N SER A 575 7.04 -27.78 30.52
CA SER A 575 7.06 -28.70 29.38
C SER A 575 7.15 -27.94 28.05
N ARG A 576 6.30 -26.93 27.85
CA ARG A 576 6.28 -26.17 26.60
C ARG A 576 7.50 -25.26 26.43
N ALA A 577 8.01 -24.68 27.52
CA ALA A 577 9.21 -23.86 27.51
C ALA A 577 10.45 -24.68 27.12
N ARG A 578 10.59 -25.91 27.64
CA ARG A 578 11.65 -26.84 27.24
C ARG A 578 11.56 -27.21 25.77
N ASP A 579 10.35 -27.46 25.25
CA ASP A 579 10.16 -27.70 23.82
C ASP A 579 10.59 -26.51 22.95
N ALA A 580 10.32 -25.29 23.40
CA ALA A 580 10.70 -24.07 22.69
C ALA A 580 12.23 -23.88 22.60
N LEU A 581 13.05 -24.53 23.44
CA LEU A 581 14.51 -24.52 23.32
C LEU A 581 15.01 -25.16 22.01
N LYS A 582 14.20 -26.02 21.39
CA LYS A 582 14.50 -26.64 20.09
C LYS A 582 14.40 -25.66 18.91
N LEU A 583 13.81 -24.48 19.11
CA LEU A 583 13.71 -23.46 18.08
C LEU A 583 15.10 -22.89 17.71
N PRO A 584 15.29 -22.38 16.48
CA PRO A 584 16.56 -21.78 16.07
C PRO A 584 16.93 -20.55 16.90
N ASP A 585 18.22 -20.35 17.19
CA ASP A 585 18.72 -19.20 17.96
C ASP A 585 18.46 -17.85 17.25
N LYS A 586 18.40 -17.87 15.92
CA LYS A 586 18.26 -16.68 15.10
C LYS A 586 16.90 -16.01 15.36
N LYS A 587 16.92 -14.85 16.02
CA LYS A 587 15.75 -14.00 16.37
C LYS A 587 14.86 -14.57 17.50
N TYR A 588 15.26 -15.64 18.19
CA TYR A 588 14.54 -16.19 19.34
C TYR A 588 15.31 -15.93 20.65
N PRO A 589 14.69 -15.35 21.70
CA PRO A 589 15.38 -15.00 22.95
C PRO A 589 15.55 -16.22 23.87
N LYS A 590 16.53 -17.09 23.57
CA LYS A 590 16.79 -18.32 24.35
C LYS A 590 17.27 -18.06 25.77
N ALA A 591 18.09 -17.03 26.00
CA ALA A 591 18.58 -16.70 27.33
C ALA A 591 17.41 -16.35 28.27
N GLU A 592 16.46 -15.56 27.79
CA GLU A 592 15.27 -15.19 28.55
C GLU A 592 14.28 -16.35 28.68
N LEU A 593 14.24 -17.29 27.72
CA LEU A 593 13.48 -18.54 27.85
C LEU A 593 14.07 -19.45 28.96
N ILE A 594 15.39 -19.52 29.07
CA ILE A 594 16.06 -20.21 30.19
C ILE A 594 15.73 -19.49 31.51
N GLY A 595 15.67 -18.16 31.51
CA GLY A 595 15.21 -17.37 32.65
C GLY A 595 13.79 -17.70 33.09
N LEU A 596 12.86 -17.90 32.15
CA LEU A 596 11.50 -18.38 32.43
C LEU A 596 11.53 -19.78 33.07
N ILE A 597 12.28 -20.72 32.50
CA ILE A 597 12.43 -22.09 33.05
C ILE A 597 12.95 -22.03 34.49
N ALA A 598 14.01 -21.25 34.74
CA ALA A 598 14.58 -21.07 36.06
C ALA A 598 13.57 -20.46 37.05
N ALA A 599 12.79 -19.46 36.64
CA ALA A 599 11.77 -18.85 37.48
C ALA A 599 10.65 -19.84 37.88
N VAL A 600 10.21 -20.69 36.94
CA VAL A 600 9.19 -21.72 37.18
C VAL A 600 9.74 -22.80 38.12
N VAL A 601 10.97 -23.28 37.88
CA VAL A 601 11.62 -24.27 38.75
C VAL A 601 11.87 -23.72 40.15
N ALA A 602 12.27 -22.45 40.27
CA ALA A 602 12.45 -21.82 41.58
C ALA A 602 11.13 -21.73 42.37
N ALA A 603 10.00 -21.51 41.69
CA ALA A 603 8.68 -21.51 42.31
C ALA A 603 8.15 -22.92 42.62
N GLN A 604 8.53 -23.93 41.84
CA GLN A 604 8.12 -25.33 41.99
C GLN A 604 9.33 -26.28 41.87
N PRO A 605 10.19 -26.38 42.90
CA PRO A 605 11.46 -27.12 42.82
C PRO A 605 11.31 -28.62 42.50
N ALA A 606 10.17 -29.21 42.85
CA ALA A 606 9.85 -30.61 42.56
C ALA A 606 9.76 -30.92 41.05
N LEU A 607 9.62 -29.90 40.20
CA LEU A 607 9.52 -30.05 38.74
C LEU A 607 10.87 -29.98 38.01
N ALA A 608 11.97 -29.75 38.74
CA ALA A 608 13.32 -29.73 38.19
C ALA A 608 13.72 -31.11 37.64
N THR A 609 14.42 -31.12 36.52
CA THR A 609 15.14 -32.32 36.05
C THR A 609 16.53 -32.38 36.68
N ALA A 610 17.18 -33.54 36.61
CA ALA A 610 18.55 -33.74 37.10
C ALA A 610 19.55 -32.68 36.60
N ALA A 611 19.38 -32.20 35.36
CA ALA A 611 20.24 -31.19 34.75
C ALA A 611 19.94 -29.73 35.19
N GLU A 612 18.82 -29.49 35.86
CA GLU A 612 18.36 -28.16 36.29
C GLU A 612 18.52 -27.95 37.80
N HIS A 613 18.98 -28.96 38.55
CA HIS A 613 19.36 -28.76 39.95
C HIS A 613 20.65 -27.94 40.06
N PRO A 614 20.72 -26.96 40.98
CA PRO A 614 21.93 -26.21 41.20
C PRO A 614 23.05 -27.15 41.66
N VAL A 615 24.17 -27.15 40.94
CA VAL A 615 25.37 -27.88 41.33
C VAL A 615 26.01 -27.15 42.51
N VAL A 616 25.77 -27.65 43.72
CA VAL A 616 26.36 -27.08 44.94
C VAL A 616 27.81 -27.57 45.06
N TYR A 617 28.76 -26.74 44.65
CA TYR A 617 30.18 -26.98 44.95
C TYR A 617 30.41 -26.67 46.43
N ARG A 618 30.48 -27.70 47.28
CA ARG A 618 30.98 -27.54 48.65
C ARG A 618 32.47 -27.22 48.57
N HIS A 619 32.88 -26.03 48.99
CA HIS A 619 34.29 -25.74 49.23
C HIS A 619 34.80 -26.70 50.31
N ALA A 620 35.67 -27.63 49.91
CA ALA A 620 36.48 -28.38 50.85
C ALA A 620 37.42 -27.37 51.55
N LYS A 621 37.14 -27.05 52.81
CA LYS A 621 38.16 -26.48 53.71
C LYS A 621 39.26 -27.52 53.81
N ALA A 622 40.41 -27.24 53.20
CA ALA A 622 41.63 -27.99 53.45
C ALA A 622 41.96 -27.84 54.95
N ALA A 623 41.91 -28.94 55.69
CA ALA A 623 42.49 -29.01 57.02
C ALA A 623 44.01 -28.89 56.88
N ALA A 624 44.59 -28.01 57.71
CA ALA A 624 46.02 -27.74 57.81
C ALA A 624 46.79 -28.94 58.37
#